data_AF-A0A7V1AJD9-F1
#
_entry.id   AF-A0A7V1AJD9-F1
#
_cell.length_a   1.000
_cell.length_b   1.000
_cell.length_c   1.000
_cell.angle_alpha   90.00
_cell.angle_beta   90.00
_cell.angle_gamma   90.00
#
_symmetry.space_group_name_H-M   'P 1'
#
loop_
_entity.id
_entity.type
_entity.pdbx_description
1 polymer ?
#
loop_
_entity_poly.entity_id
_entity_poly.type
_entity_poly.pdbx_seq_one_letter_code
_entity_poly.pdbx_strand_id
1 'polypeptide(L)'
;MFTSVCSPVYGEKKLVISYYCIDLLWRPIGHLIRFVLVNHPVRGNIILMTTMLDLDPLKVISIYGYRFKIEVAFKQAIRTLGTYAYHFWMKAMSPLKRGSGNQHLHKTSRNYRKQIKRKIRAYHCYIQIGCIAQGLLLHLSINFGSLVWDSFRSWLRTMKKNLPPSEMVVSYALRSTLPEFLVGSNLDHPLEKFIAQNADPDLLPDWMLYVA
;
A
#
# COMPACT_ATOMS: atom_id res chain seq x y z
N MET A 1 26.45 7.78 -27.55
CA MET A 1 25.76 6.95 -28.56
C MET A 1 24.81 5.99 -27.84
N PHE A 2 23.67 5.68 -28.44
CA PHE A 2 22.71 4.72 -27.86
C PHE A 2 23.29 3.30 -27.87
N THR A 3 23.10 2.56 -26.78
CA THR A 3 23.58 1.19 -26.58
C THR A 3 22.40 0.24 -26.43
N SER A 4 22.41 -0.88 -27.15
CA SER A 4 21.35 -1.89 -27.10
C SER A 4 21.69 -2.99 -26.09
N VAL A 5 20.71 -3.38 -25.28
CA VAL A 5 20.89 -4.34 -24.19
C VAL A 5 19.60 -5.14 -23.97
N CYS A 6 19.72 -6.33 -23.36
CA CYS A 6 18.55 -7.04 -22.85
C CYS A 6 17.88 -6.22 -21.74
N SER A 7 16.56 -6.09 -21.79
CA SER A 7 15.77 -5.30 -20.83
C SER A 7 16.00 -5.80 -19.40
N PRO A 8 16.42 -4.94 -18.46
CA PRO A 8 16.53 -5.28 -17.05
C PRO A 8 15.20 -5.11 -16.29
N VAL A 9 14.11 -4.77 -16.98
CA VAL A 9 12.80 -4.48 -16.37
C VAL A 9 12.14 -5.76 -15.87
N TYR A 10 11.60 -5.71 -14.64
CA TYR A 10 10.93 -6.84 -14.00
C TYR A 10 9.85 -7.46 -14.89
N GLY A 11 9.92 -8.79 -15.05
CA GLY A 11 8.93 -9.59 -15.77
C GLY A 11 9.11 -9.63 -17.29
N GLU A 12 10.01 -8.82 -17.86
CA GLU A 12 10.32 -8.87 -19.28
C GLU A 12 11.32 -10.00 -19.58
N LYS A 13 11.11 -10.70 -20.70
CA LYS A 13 11.98 -11.76 -21.16
C LYS A 13 12.26 -11.58 -22.64
N LYS A 14 13.53 -11.72 -23.03
CA LYS A 14 13.99 -11.68 -24.43
C LYS A 14 13.63 -10.38 -25.18
N LEU A 15 13.54 -9.26 -24.46
CA LEU A 15 13.25 -7.95 -25.04
C LEU A 15 14.53 -7.12 -25.05
N VAL A 16 14.84 -6.47 -26.17
CA VAL A 16 16.00 -5.58 -26.30
C VAL A 16 15.53 -4.15 -26.21
N ILE A 17 16.16 -3.37 -25.32
CA ILE A 17 15.96 -1.93 -25.23
C ILE A 17 17.24 -1.22 -25.67
N SER A 18 17.10 0.04 -26.08
CA SER A 18 18.24 0.89 -26.37
C SER A 18 18.25 2.06 -25.40
N TYR A 19 19.40 2.41 -24.84
CA TYR A 19 19.51 3.53 -23.90
C TYR A 19 20.73 4.39 -24.16
N TYR A 20 20.68 5.64 -23.72
CA TYR A 20 21.79 6.57 -23.73
C TYR A 20 21.89 7.26 -22.36
N CYS A 21 23.10 7.29 -21.81
CA CYS A 21 23.39 7.91 -20.52
C CYS A 21 24.24 9.16 -20.73
N ILE A 22 23.85 10.25 -20.09
CA ILE A 22 24.58 11.52 -20.13
C ILE A 22 24.39 12.28 -18.81
N ASP A 23 25.45 12.88 -18.31
CA ASP A 23 25.39 13.71 -17.11
C ASP A 23 25.34 15.18 -17.52
N LEU A 24 24.30 15.91 -17.10
CA LEU A 24 24.06 17.29 -17.49
C LEU A 24 23.75 18.16 -16.28
N LEU A 25 24.09 19.44 -16.36
CA LEU A 25 23.73 20.43 -15.35
C LEU A 25 22.23 20.75 -15.45
N TRP A 26 21.48 20.46 -14.41
CA TRP A 26 20.05 20.79 -14.33
C TRP A 26 19.86 22.18 -13.73
N ARG A 27 19.65 23.20 -14.58
CA ARG A 27 19.57 24.62 -14.18
C ARG A 27 18.62 24.92 -13.00
N PRO A 28 17.37 24.38 -12.94
CA PRO A 28 16.48 24.67 -11.81
C PRO A 28 17.01 24.27 -10.42
N ILE A 29 17.91 23.29 -10.36
CA ILE A 29 18.47 22.80 -9.09
C ILE A 29 19.95 23.19 -8.98
N GLY A 30 20.61 23.57 -10.09
CA GLY A 30 22.02 23.96 -10.11
C GLY A 30 23.00 22.80 -9.89
N HIS A 31 22.54 21.55 -10.05
CA HIS A 31 23.34 20.34 -9.79
C HIS A 31 23.48 19.48 -11.05
N LEU A 32 24.56 18.72 -11.14
CA LEU A 32 24.71 17.66 -12.14
C LEU A 32 23.72 16.54 -11.85
N ILE A 33 23.00 16.12 -12.89
CA ILE A 33 22.04 15.03 -12.85
C ILE A 33 22.39 14.07 -13.98
N ARG A 34 22.32 12.77 -13.69
CA ARG A 34 22.43 11.73 -14.69
C ARG A 34 21.09 11.53 -15.39
N PHE A 35 21.10 11.70 -16.70
CA PHE A 35 19.98 11.43 -17.59
C PHE A 35 20.17 10.10 -18.29
N VAL A 36 19.15 9.25 -18.22
CA VAL A 36 19.10 7.97 -18.92
C VAL A 36 17.91 8.00 -19.86
N LEU A 37 18.18 8.20 -21.15
CA LEU A 37 17.19 8.18 -22.23
C LEU A 37 17.01 6.73 -22.66
N VAL A 38 15.78 6.23 -22.65
CA VAL A 38 15.47 4.83 -22.95
C VAL A 38 14.45 4.78 -24.07
N ASN A 39 14.79 4.03 -25.13
CA ASN A 39 13.89 3.68 -26.22
C ASN A 39 13.42 2.25 -26.00
N HIS A 40 12.14 2.10 -25.63
CA HIS A 40 11.52 0.80 -25.42
C HIS A 40 10.63 0.45 -26.61
N PRO A 41 10.77 -0.74 -27.23
CA PRO A 41 10.04 -1.12 -28.45
C PRO A 41 8.51 -1.23 -28.29
N VAL A 42 7.98 -1.19 -27.07
CA VAL A 42 6.56 -1.44 -26.75
C VAL A 42 6.00 -0.32 -25.88
N ARG A 43 6.77 0.11 -24.87
CA ARG A 43 6.35 1.15 -23.92
C ARG A 43 6.66 2.58 -24.40
N GLY A 44 7.33 2.73 -25.53
CA GLY A 44 7.76 4.01 -26.07
C GLY A 44 9.04 4.55 -25.44
N ASN A 45 9.29 5.84 -25.62
CA ASN A 45 10.51 6.49 -25.17
C ASN A 45 10.29 7.17 -23.81
N ILE A 46 11.30 7.11 -22.94
CA ILE A 46 11.25 7.74 -21.61
C ILE A 46 12.61 8.32 -21.25
N ILE A 47 12.60 9.40 -20.45
CA ILE A 47 13.79 10.00 -19.86
C ILE A 47 13.73 9.76 -18.36
N LEU A 48 14.74 9.07 -17.83
CA LEU A 48 14.93 8.87 -16.40
C LEU A 48 16.04 9.79 -15.90
N MET A 49 15.91 10.25 -14.66
CA MET A 49 16.85 11.16 -14.04
C MET A 49 17.23 10.65 -12.64
N THR A 50 18.49 10.80 -12.27
CA THR A 50 18.97 10.49 -10.92
C THR A 50 20.09 11.44 -10.50
N THR A 51 20.13 11.78 -9.22
CA THR A 51 21.24 12.56 -8.62
C THR A 51 22.49 11.70 -8.36
N MET A 52 22.35 10.37 -8.39
CA MET A 52 23.47 9.44 -8.23
C MET A 52 24.23 9.27 -9.57
N LEU A 53 25.34 9.98 -9.72
CA LEU A 53 26.21 9.95 -10.91
C LEU A 53 27.11 8.70 -11.00
N ASP A 54 27.11 7.85 -9.99
CA ASP A 54 27.84 6.59 -9.94
C ASP A 54 26.92 5.40 -10.25
N LEU A 55 25.60 5.60 -10.23
CA LEU A 55 24.63 4.53 -10.45
C LEU A 55 24.63 4.11 -11.92
N ASP A 56 24.86 2.81 -12.14
CA ASP A 56 24.77 2.16 -13.45
C ASP A 56 23.42 2.49 -14.12
N PRO A 57 23.39 3.01 -15.36
CA PRO A 57 22.16 3.32 -16.08
C PRO A 57 21.21 2.12 -16.20
N LEU A 58 21.71 0.88 -16.28
CA LEU A 58 20.84 -0.31 -16.27
C LEU A 58 20.12 -0.49 -14.94
N LYS A 59 20.80 -0.18 -13.82
CA LYS A 59 20.17 -0.17 -12.50
C LYS A 59 19.10 0.91 -12.41
N VAL A 60 19.36 2.11 -12.94
CA VAL A 60 18.34 3.19 -13.02
C VAL A 60 17.07 2.69 -13.72
N ILE A 61 17.22 2.05 -14.88
CA ILE A 61 16.11 1.48 -15.65
C ILE A 61 15.39 0.39 -14.84
N SER A 62 16.14 -0.51 -14.20
CA SER A 62 15.57 -1.60 -13.41
C SER A 62 14.75 -1.11 -12.22
N ILE A 63 15.26 -0.11 -11.47
CA ILE A 63 14.60 0.48 -10.30
C ILE A 63 13.32 1.18 -10.73
N TYR A 64 13.38 1.97 -11.81
CA TYR A 64 12.17 2.58 -12.37
C TYR A 64 11.17 1.53 -12.83
N GLY A 65 11.66 0.41 -13.38
CA GLY A 65 10.87 -0.76 -13.73
C GLY A 65 10.07 -1.35 -12.55
N TYR A 66 10.49 -1.15 -11.30
CA TYR A 66 9.74 -1.54 -10.11
C TYR A 66 8.72 -0.50 -9.63
N ARG A 67 8.66 0.70 -10.21
CA ARG A 67 7.75 1.78 -9.80
C ARG A 67 6.27 1.36 -9.80
N PHE A 68 5.86 0.48 -10.73
CA PHE A 68 4.47 -0.03 -10.78
C PHE A 68 4.06 -0.78 -9.50
N LYS A 69 5.02 -1.25 -8.68
CA LYS A 69 4.71 -1.87 -7.38
C LYS A 69 3.96 -0.91 -6.46
N ILE A 70 4.17 0.40 -6.59
CA ILE A 70 3.41 1.43 -5.89
C ILE A 70 1.93 1.37 -6.30
N GLU A 71 1.64 1.32 -7.60
CA GLU A 71 0.27 1.21 -8.13
C GLU A 71 -0.41 -0.08 -7.67
N VAL A 72 0.33 -1.19 -7.64
CA VAL A 72 -0.15 -2.46 -7.09
C VAL A 72 -0.44 -2.32 -5.59
N ALA A 73 0.45 -1.71 -4.82
CA ALA A 73 0.25 -1.48 -3.40
C ALA A 73 -1.01 -0.63 -3.14
N PHE A 74 -1.21 0.47 -3.86
CA PHE A 74 -2.44 1.28 -3.78
C PHE A 74 -3.69 0.50 -4.17
N LYS A 75 -3.62 -0.34 -5.21
CA LYS A 75 -4.75 -1.18 -5.61
C LYS A 75 -5.17 -2.11 -4.48
N GLN A 76 -4.21 -2.72 -3.78
CA GLN A 76 -4.52 -3.58 -2.64
C GLN A 76 -5.02 -2.79 -1.43
N ALA A 77 -4.40 -1.64 -1.13
CA ALA A 77 -4.84 -0.74 -0.07
C ALA A 77 -6.33 -0.38 -0.21
N ILE A 78 -6.77 -0.08 -1.43
CA ILE A 78 -8.17 0.28 -1.73
C ILE A 78 -9.08 -0.95 -1.72
N ARG A 79 -8.69 -2.03 -2.40
CA ARG A 79 -9.61 -3.14 -2.71
C ARG A 79 -9.63 -4.26 -1.67
N THR A 80 -8.55 -4.44 -0.93
CA THR A 80 -8.40 -5.52 0.04
C THR A 80 -8.60 -5.02 1.47
N LEU A 81 -7.93 -3.92 1.83
CA LEU A 81 -7.94 -3.39 3.19
C LEU A 81 -8.96 -2.26 3.41
N GLY A 82 -9.33 -1.54 2.34
CA GLY A 82 -10.16 -0.36 2.48
C GLY A 82 -9.44 0.81 3.15
N THR A 83 -8.11 0.92 3.08
CA THR A 83 -7.28 1.97 3.70
C THR A 83 -7.74 3.40 3.35
N TYR A 84 -8.42 3.56 2.22
CA TYR A 84 -8.97 4.85 1.75
C TYR A 84 -10.50 4.93 1.80
N ALA A 85 -11.18 3.95 2.40
CA ALA A 85 -12.65 3.87 2.52
C ALA A 85 -13.20 4.65 3.75
N TYR A 86 -12.51 5.71 4.16
CA TYR A 86 -12.89 6.50 5.32
C TYR A 86 -14.01 7.50 5.00
N HIS A 87 -14.88 7.75 5.98
CA HIS A 87 -15.91 8.79 5.91
C HIS A 87 -16.06 9.48 7.27
N PHE A 88 -15.00 10.13 7.75
CA PHE A 88 -15.07 10.85 9.03
C PHE A 88 -15.85 12.16 8.90
N TRP A 89 -16.93 12.29 9.67
CA TRP A 89 -17.74 13.49 9.75
C TRP A 89 -17.50 14.27 11.04
N MET A 90 -17.77 15.57 10.97
CA MET A 90 -17.78 16.44 12.14
C MET A 90 -19.18 17.04 12.24
N LYS A 91 -19.88 16.78 13.36
CA LYS A 91 -21.27 17.22 13.53
C LYS A 91 -21.46 18.73 13.36
N ALA A 92 -20.50 19.53 13.84
CA ALA A 92 -20.52 20.98 13.73
C ALA A 92 -20.15 21.53 12.34
N MET A 93 -19.81 20.66 11.36
CA MET A 93 -19.31 21.09 10.05
C MET A 93 -20.41 21.81 9.29
N SER A 94 -20.12 23.04 8.85
CA SER A 94 -21.05 23.79 7.99
C SER A 94 -21.24 23.05 6.66
N PRO A 95 -22.48 22.81 6.21
CA PRO A 95 -22.73 22.21 4.91
C PRO A 95 -22.10 23.04 3.79
N LEU A 96 -21.44 22.37 2.85
CA LEU A 96 -20.82 23.01 1.70
C LEU A 96 -21.68 22.78 0.46
N LYS A 97 -21.91 23.84 -0.31
CA LYS A 97 -22.57 23.72 -1.62
C LYS A 97 -21.54 23.26 -2.66
N ARG A 98 -21.97 22.48 -3.65
CA ARG A 98 -21.11 22.09 -4.77
C ARG A 98 -20.64 23.36 -5.50
N GLY A 99 -19.34 23.47 -5.76
CA GLY A 99 -18.73 24.68 -6.31
C GLY A 99 -18.47 25.79 -5.28
N SER A 100 -18.65 25.54 -3.97
CA SER A 100 -18.14 26.45 -2.95
C SER A 100 -16.63 26.57 -3.11
N GLY A 101 -16.13 27.80 -3.23
CA GLY A 101 -14.70 28.07 -3.36
C GLY A 101 -13.91 27.77 -2.08
N ASN A 102 -12.84 28.54 -1.87
CA ASN A 102 -11.90 28.28 -0.78
C ASN A 102 -12.53 28.44 0.61
N GLN A 103 -12.21 27.50 1.50
CA GLN A 103 -12.59 27.57 2.91
C GLN A 103 -11.56 28.35 3.71
N HIS A 104 -12.00 29.39 4.42
CA HIS A 104 -11.14 30.23 5.24
C HIS A 104 -11.15 29.82 6.71
N LEU A 105 -10.48 28.70 7.03
CA LEU A 105 -10.41 28.18 8.40
C LEU A 105 -9.88 29.19 9.42
N HIS A 106 -8.99 30.09 9.02
CA HIS A 106 -8.43 31.13 9.91
C HIS A 106 -9.48 32.12 10.42
N LYS A 107 -10.61 32.30 9.71
CA LYS A 107 -11.73 33.17 10.13
C LYS A 107 -12.72 32.48 11.07
N THR A 108 -12.53 31.19 11.33
CA THR A 108 -13.45 30.40 12.18
C THR A 108 -13.01 30.36 13.64
N SER A 109 -13.95 30.06 14.53
CA SER A 109 -13.69 29.98 15.97
C SER A 109 -12.57 28.99 16.29
N ARG A 110 -11.84 29.23 17.38
CA ARG A 110 -10.77 28.34 17.85
C ARG A 110 -11.29 26.91 18.07
N ASN A 111 -12.51 26.78 18.60
CA ASN A 111 -13.16 25.49 18.83
C ASN A 111 -13.47 24.76 17.53
N TYR A 112 -13.98 25.45 16.51
CA TYR A 112 -14.24 24.84 15.18
C TYR A 112 -12.94 24.35 14.54
N ARG A 113 -11.88 25.16 14.54
CA ARG A 113 -10.55 24.76 14.06
C ARG A 113 -9.99 23.54 14.79
N LYS A 114 -10.18 23.44 16.12
CA LYS A 114 -9.77 22.28 16.92
C LYS A 114 -10.50 21.01 16.48
N GLN A 115 -11.80 21.09 16.22
CA GLN A 115 -12.58 19.94 15.76
C GLN A 115 -12.18 19.50 14.34
N ILE A 116 -11.88 20.43 13.44
CA ILE A 116 -11.34 20.10 12.11
C ILE A 116 -9.99 19.40 12.21
N LYS A 117 -9.08 19.89 13.05
CA LYS A 117 -7.80 19.20 13.31
C LYS A 117 -8.01 17.79 13.84
N ARG A 118 -9.00 17.57 14.73
CA ARG A 118 -9.36 16.23 15.21
C ARG A 118 -9.86 15.33 14.08
N LYS A 119 -10.72 15.84 13.19
CA LYS A 119 -11.20 15.12 12.00
C LYS A 119 -10.05 14.77 11.05
N ILE A 120 -9.15 15.71 10.76
CA ILE A 120 -7.95 15.48 9.95
C ILE A 120 -7.05 14.41 10.58
N ARG A 121 -6.83 14.49 11.91
CA ARG A 121 -6.09 13.46 12.63
C ARG A 121 -6.73 12.07 12.47
N ALA A 122 -8.06 11.97 12.54
CA ALA A 122 -8.75 10.70 12.33
C ALA A 122 -8.48 10.12 10.92
N TYR A 123 -8.51 10.95 9.87
CA TYR A 123 -8.12 10.52 8.52
C TYR A 123 -6.69 10.00 8.48
N HIS A 124 -5.72 10.74 9.03
CA HIS A 124 -4.32 10.32 9.03
C HIS A 124 -4.10 9.01 9.79
N CYS A 125 -4.67 8.89 11.00
CA CYS A 125 -4.54 7.68 11.81
C CYS A 125 -5.15 6.47 11.09
N TYR A 126 -6.32 6.61 10.46
CA TYR A 126 -6.96 5.52 9.72
C TYR A 126 -6.09 5.05 8.55
N ILE A 127 -5.61 5.97 7.72
CA ILE A 127 -4.73 5.64 6.59
C ILE A 127 -3.45 4.98 7.10
N GLN A 128 -2.84 5.52 8.16
CA GLN A 128 -1.61 4.98 8.73
C GLN A 128 -1.79 3.55 9.23
N ILE A 129 -2.87 3.27 9.95
CA ILE A 129 -3.21 1.91 10.40
C ILE A 129 -3.39 0.98 9.20
N GLY A 130 -4.09 1.41 8.15
CA GLY A 130 -4.25 0.63 6.93
C GLY A 130 -2.93 0.33 6.23
N CYS A 131 -2.01 1.30 6.15
CA CYS A 131 -0.66 1.09 5.62
C CYS A 131 0.15 0.08 6.46
N ILE A 132 0.07 0.17 7.79
CA ILE A 132 0.74 -0.78 8.70
C ILE A 132 0.17 -2.19 8.51
N ALA A 133 -1.16 -2.32 8.51
CA ALA A 133 -1.83 -3.58 8.26
C ALA A 133 -1.40 -4.19 6.91
N GLN A 134 -1.32 -3.39 5.86
CA GLN A 134 -0.82 -3.85 4.56
C GLN A 134 0.61 -4.37 4.62
N GLY A 135 1.51 -3.64 5.30
CA GLY A 135 2.89 -4.07 5.50
C GLY A 135 2.97 -5.41 6.25
N LEU A 136 2.11 -5.62 7.25
CA LEU A 136 2.03 -6.88 7.99
C LEU A 136 1.51 -8.03 7.10
N LEU A 137 0.51 -7.79 6.26
CA LEU A 137 0.04 -8.79 5.29
C LEU A 137 1.15 -9.19 4.30
N LEU A 138 1.92 -8.22 3.80
CA LEU A 138 3.07 -8.47 2.93
C LEU A 138 4.17 -9.26 3.66
N HIS A 139 4.45 -8.91 4.91
CA HIS A 139 5.42 -9.63 5.74
C HIS A 139 5.01 -11.10 5.91
N LEU A 140 3.74 -11.36 6.23
CA LEU A 140 3.20 -12.71 6.37
C LEU A 140 3.25 -13.49 5.04
N SER A 141 2.90 -12.83 3.93
CA SER A 141 3.00 -13.42 2.60
C SER A 141 4.40 -13.89 2.26
N ILE A 142 5.42 -13.04 2.49
CA ILE A 142 6.79 -13.32 2.06
C ILE A 142 7.45 -14.34 2.99
N ASN A 143 7.30 -14.17 4.31
CA ASN A 143 8.07 -14.95 5.29
C ASN A 143 7.34 -16.22 5.77
N PHE A 144 6.01 -16.26 5.66
CA PHE A 144 5.18 -17.36 6.18
C PHE A 144 4.22 -17.89 5.11
N GLY A 145 4.62 -17.81 3.84
CA GLY A 145 3.75 -18.10 2.70
C GLY A 145 3.17 -19.52 2.68
N SER A 146 3.94 -20.54 3.08
CA SER A 146 3.45 -21.93 3.19
C SER A 146 2.32 -22.05 4.21
N LEU A 147 2.55 -21.55 5.42
CA LEU A 147 1.55 -21.55 6.50
C LEU A 147 0.29 -20.79 6.09
N VAL A 148 0.44 -19.63 5.43
CA VAL A 148 -0.71 -18.87 4.92
C VAL A 148 -1.50 -19.69 3.89
N TRP A 149 -0.82 -20.39 2.97
CA TRP A 149 -1.50 -21.24 1.99
C TRP A 149 -2.22 -22.42 2.63
N ASP A 150 -1.67 -23.00 3.69
CA ASP A 150 -2.28 -24.13 4.42
C ASP A 150 -3.49 -23.68 5.23
N SER A 151 -3.43 -22.47 5.79
CA SER A 151 -4.52 -21.83 6.54
C SER A 151 -5.58 -21.19 5.64
N PHE A 152 -5.34 -21.07 4.33
CA PHE A 152 -6.32 -20.50 3.39
C PHE A 152 -7.44 -21.50 3.11
N ARG A 153 -8.59 -21.33 3.78
CA ARG A 153 -9.77 -22.20 3.66
C ARG A 153 -10.75 -21.79 2.55
N SER A 154 -10.25 -21.23 1.45
CA SER A 154 -11.09 -20.79 0.33
C SER A 154 -10.52 -21.25 -1.02
N TRP A 155 -11.14 -20.84 -2.12
CA TRP A 155 -10.78 -21.27 -3.46
C TRP A 155 -10.42 -20.08 -4.36
N LEU A 156 -9.37 -20.26 -5.17
CA LEU A 156 -9.00 -19.36 -6.25
C LEU A 156 -8.91 -20.16 -7.55
N ARG A 157 -9.37 -19.55 -8.65
CA ARG A 157 -9.25 -20.15 -10.00
C ARG A 157 -7.80 -20.54 -10.34
N THR A 158 -6.81 -19.81 -9.85
CA THR A 158 -5.39 -20.15 -10.02
C THR A 158 -4.65 -20.05 -8.69
N MET A 159 -4.36 -21.19 -8.08
CA MET A 159 -3.55 -21.29 -6.86
C MET A 159 -2.10 -21.65 -7.20
N LYS A 160 -1.20 -20.67 -7.09
CA LYS A 160 0.25 -20.89 -7.26
C LYS A 160 0.92 -20.99 -5.89
N LYS A 161 0.77 -22.13 -5.22
CA LYS A 161 1.29 -22.37 -3.87
C LYS A 161 2.82 -22.21 -3.74
N ASN A 162 3.54 -22.33 -4.85
CA ASN A 162 5.00 -22.15 -4.91
C ASN A 162 5.43 -20.67 -4.89
N LEU A 163 4.49 -19.72 -4.92
CA LEU A 163 4.73 -18.29 -4.86
C LEU A 163 4.15 -17.69 -3.57
N PRO A 164 4.69 -16.54 -3.10
CA PRO A 164 4.10 -15.82 -1.99
C PRO A 164 2.61 -15.53 -2.23
N PRO A 165 1.72 -15.82 -1.26
CA PRO A 165 0.29 -15.55 -1.38
C PRO A 165 0.02 -14.05 -1.50
N SER A 166 -1.08 -13.66 -2.13
CA SER A 166 -1.45 -12.23 -2.16
C SER A 166 -1.92 -11.74 -0.79
N GLU A 167 -1.89 -10.43 -0.55
CA GLU A 167 -2.44 -9.82 0.67
C GLU A 167 -3.90 -10.25 0.93
N MET A 168 -4.68 -10.43 -0.13
CA MET A 168 -6.05 -10.96 -0.03
C MET A 168 -6.07 -12.38 0.55
N VAL A 169 -5.20 -13.27 0.07
CA VAL A 169 -5.09 -14.65 0.58
C VAL A 169 -4.69 -14.64 2.06
N VAL A 170 -3.71 -13.80 2.42
CA VAL A 170 -3.29 -13.62 3.83
C VAL A 170 -4.46 -13.13 4.69
N SER A 171 -5.18 -12.11 4.23
CA SER A 171 -6.35 -11.57 4.95
C SER A 171 -7.44 -12.62 5.16
N TYR A 172 -7.72 -13.46 4.15
CA TYR A 172 -8.65 -14.58 4.27
C TYR A 172 -8.15 -15.64 5.25
N ALA A 173 -6.88 -16.04 5.17
CA ALA A 173 -6.28 -17.02 6.08
C ALA A 173 -6.34 -16.55 7.54
N LEU A 174 -6.04 -15.27 7.80
CA LEU A 174 -6.20 -14.66 9.12
C LEU A 174 -7.66 -14.67 9.58
N ARG A 175 -8.59 -14.32 8.69
CA ARG A 175 -10.03 -14.33 9.02
C ARG A 175 -10.55 -15.73 9.31
N SER A 176 -10.09 -16.76 8.60
CA SER A 176 -10.52 -18.14 8.82
C SER A 176 -9.90 -18.78 10.06
N THR A 177 -8.72 -18.34 10.49
CA THR A 177 -8.04 -18.85 11.70
C THR A 177 -8.39 -18.05 12.96
N LEU A 178 -9.03 -16.88 12.81
CA LEU A 178 -9.41 -16.04 13.95
C LEU A 178 -10.33 -16.76 14.97
N PRO A 179 -11.35 -17.55 14.58
CA PRO A 179 -12.17 -18.28 15.57
C PRO A 179 -11.36 -19.31 16.36
N GLU A 180 -10.47 -20.04 15.70
CA GLU A 180 -9.56 -20.99 16.36
C GLU A 180 -8.63 -20.27 17.33
N PHE A 181 -8.16 -19.06 16.98
CA PHE A 181 -7.35 -18.22 17.86
C PHE A 181 -8.12 -17.71 19.08
N LEU A 182 -9.41 -17.36 18.94
CA LEU A 182 -10.21 -16.81 20.03
C LEU A 182 -10.82 -17.88 20.97
N VAL A 183 -11.06 -19.10 20.47
CA VAL A 183 -11.67 -20.19 21.25
C VAL A 183 -10.63 -21.21 21.74
N GLY A 184 -9.59 -21.45 20.94
CA GLY A 184 -8.59 -22.49 21.17
C GLY A 184 -7.36 -22.02 21.95
N SER A 185 -7.25 -20.74 22.27
CA SER A 185 -6.18 -20.20 23.10
C SER A 185 -6.37 -20.64 24.56
N ASN A 186 -5.79 -21.78 24.92
CA ASN A 186 -5.51 -22.14 26.33
C ASN A 186 -4.51 -21.18 27.03
N LEU A 187 -4.25 -20.03 26.43
CA LEU A 187 -3.29 -19.03 26.86
C LEU A 187 -4.08 -17.73 27.03
N ASP A 188 -4.05 -17.14 28.23
CA ASP A 188 -4.53 -15.79 28.53
C ASP A 188 -3.78 -14.75 27.67
N HIS A 189 -4.00 -14.75 26.36
CA HIS A 189 -3.23 -13.95 25.44
C HIS A 189 -3.76 -12.51 25.50
N PRO A 190 -2.93 -11.50 25.76
CA PRO A 190 -3.40 -10.12 25.92
C PRO A 190 -4.22 -9.59 24.75
N LEU A 191 -3.91 -10.06 23.53
CA LEU A 191 -4.64 -9.69 22.32
C LEU A 191 -6.06 -10.26 22.27
N GLU A 192 -6.28 -11.49 22.76
CA GLU A 192 -7.61 -12.09 22.80
C GLU A 192 -8.51 -11.28 23.74
N LYS A 193 -8.03 -11.01 24.95
CA LYS A 193 -8.71 -10.15 25.92
C LYS A 193 -9.00 -8.77 25.35
N PHE A 194 -8.03 -8.17 24.64
CA PHE A 194 -8.22 -6.89 23.98
C PHE A 194 -9.33 -6.94 22.92
N ILE A 195 -9.34 -7.97 22.07
CA ILE A 195 -10.37 -8.14 21.02
C ILE A 195 -11.74 -8.34 21.68
N ALA A 196 -11.86 -9.26 22.64
CA ALA A 196 -13.12 -9.53 23.32
C ALA A 196 -13.71 -8.29 24.01
N GLN A 197 -12.88 -7.42 24.59
CA GLN A 197 -13.32 -6.20 25.26
C GLN A 197 -13.72 -5.06 24.31
N ASN A 198 -13.23 -5.06 23.07
CA ASN A 198 -13.39 -3.94 22.14
C ASN A 198 -14.15 -4.32 20.85
N ALA A 199 -14.45 -5.60 20.64
CA ALA A 199 -15.26 -6.05 19.52
C ALA A 199 -16.70 -5.58 19.71
N ASP A 200 -17.26 -5.03 18.64
CA ASP A 200 -18.68 -4.68 18.60
C ASP A 200 -19.47 -5.93 18.19
N PRO A 201 -20.30 -6.51 19.09
CA PRO A 201 -21.05 -7.73 18.81
C PRO A 201 -22.06 -7.55 17.66
N ASP A 202 -22.54 -6.33 17.41
CA ASP A 202 -23.51 -6.05 16.33
C ASP A 202 -22.86 -6.08 14.94
N LEU A 203 -21.55 -5.79 14.87
CA LEU A 203 -20.78 -5.83 13.62
C LEU A 203 -20.21 -7.21 13.32
N LEU A 204 -20.17 -8.10 14.33
CA LEU A 204 -19.55 -9.42 14.28
C LEU A 204 -20.46 -10.47 14.95
N PRO A 205 -21.69 -10.68 14.44
CA PRO A 205 -22.70 -11.50 15.11
C PRO A 205 -22.31 -12.98 15.26
N ASP A 206 -21.46 -13.49 14.36
CA ASP A 206 -20.94 -14.87 14.43
C ASP A 206 -19.93 -15.08 15.57
N TRP A 207 -19.49 -14.01 16.25
CA TRP A 207 -18.36 -14.02 17.19
C TRP A 207 -18.78 -13.72 18.64
N MET A 208 -20.01 -14.06 19.04
CA MET A 208 -20.39 -14.08 20.46
C MET A 208 -19.56 -15.14 21.18
N LEU A 209 -18.39 -14.73 21.68
CA LEU A 209 -17.68 -15.46 22.72
C LEU A 209 -18.63 -15.51 23.91
N TYR A 210 -19.03 -16.71 24.33
CA TYR A 210 -19.81 -16.89 25.54
C TYR A 210 -18.97 -16.36 26.71
N VAL A 211 -19.22 -15.11 27.08
CA VAL A 211 -18.70 -14.55 28.33
C VAL A 211 -19.45 -15.26 29.44
N ALA A 212 -18.78 -16.24 30.05
CA ALA A 212 -19.15 -16.73 31.38
C ALA A 212 -18.61 -15.79 32.44
#